data_AF-A0A0F8YUI1-F1
#
_entry.id   AF-A0A0F8YUI1-F1
#
_cell.length_a   1.000
_cell.length_b   1.000
_cell.length_c   1.000
_cell.angle_alpha   90.00
_cell.angle_beta   90.00
_cell.angle_gamma   90.00
#
_symmetry.space_group_name_H-M   'P 1'
#
loop_
_entity.id
_entity.type
_entity.pdbx_description
1 polymer ?
#
loop_
_entity_poly.entity_id
_entity_poly.type
_entity_poly.pdbx_seq_one_letter_code
_entity_poly.pdbx_strand_id
1 'polypeptide(L)'
;MTEFQINKYITLKLEEGKTIIYMGGKKFNQCKMLMLNIIPQQADLYDEVRSIDEAEEILQKIIEDGQIHEKGNWRQKEDATKYNITPEQEFWGHSSNFQMWYENNYNTDLLHSNMSFPVLSKLVQLGDLKA
;
A
#
# COMPACT_ATOMS: atom_id res chain seq x y z
N MET A 1 -11.32 12.48 10.55
CA MET A 1 -11.57 12.04 9.16
C MET A 1 -11.63 10.53 9.20
N THR A 2 -12.79 9.93 9.02
CA THR A 2 -12.97 8.46 9.08
C THR A 2 -13.35 7.87 7.73
N GLU A 3 -13.46 8.71 6.70
CA GLU A 3 -13.81 8.34 5.34
C GLU A 3 -13.04 9.24 4.38
N PHE A 4 -12.48 8.65 3.33
CA PHE A 4 -11.75 9.33 2.28
C PHE A 4 -12.12 8.74 0.93
N GLN A 5 -12.66 9.57 0.04
CA GLN A 5 -13.08 9.14 -1.29
C GLN A 5 -11.97 9.46 -2.29
N ILE A 6 -11.45 8.42 -2.95
CA ILE A 6 -10.41 8.55 -3.99
C ILE A 6 -11.05 8.95 -5.31
N ASN A 7 -12.10 8.23 -5.69
CA ASN A 7 -12.85 8.49 -6.91
C ASN A 7 -14.31 7.99 -6.76
N LYS A 8 -15.05 7.97 -7.87
CA LYS A 8 -16.45 7.50 -7.89
C LYS A 8 -16.62 6.06 -7.37
N TYR A 9 -15.61 5.22 -7.55
CA TYR A 9 -15.66 3.79 -7.25
C TYR A 9 -14.94 3.43 -5.95
N ILE A 10 -13.87 4.13 -5.59
CA ILE A 10 -13.00 3.77 -4.47
C ILE A 10 -13.19 4.73 -3.29
N THR A 11 -13.49 4.16 -2.12
CA THR A 11 -13.59 4.87 -0.85
C THR A 11 -12.88 4.08 0.23
N LEU A 12 -12.07 4.73 1.06
CA LEU A 12 -11.45 4.14 2.24
C LEU A 12 -12.18 4.65 3.48
N LYS A 13 -12.43 3.77 4.46
CA LYS A 13 -13.01 4.15 5.76
C LYS A 13 -12.20 3.58 6.91
N LEU A 14 -12.05 4.35 7.97
CA LEU A 14 -11.50 3.89 9.24
C LEU A 14 -12.66 3.37 10.11
N GLU A 15 -12.78 2.06 10.21
CA GLU A 15 -13.82 1.36 10.97
C GLU A 15 -13.16 0.47 12.03
N GLU A 16 -13.54 0.62 13.30
CA GLU A 16 -13.03 -0.21 14.40
C GLU A 16 -11.49 -0.28 14.46
N GLY A 17 -10.83 0.85 14.19
CA GLY A 17 -9.36 0.95 14.17
C GLY A 17 -8.70 0.25 12.97
N LYS A 18 -9.44 -0.02 11.88
CA LYS A 18 -8.92 -0.61 10.65
C LYS A 18 -9.33 0.18 9.42
N THR A 19 -8.42 0.26 8.46
CA THR A 19 -8.72 0.81 7.14
C THR A 19 -9.44 -0.23 6.29
N ILE A 20 -10.67 0.07 5.88
CA ILE A 20 -11.51 -0.76 5.02
C ILE A 20 -11.64 -0.08 3.66
N ILE A 21 -11.32 -0.82 2.59
CA ILE A 21 -11.47 -0.36 1.22
C ILE A 21 -12.86 -0.76 0.73
N TYR A 22 -13.56 0.18 0.11
CA TYR A 22 -14.84 -0.01 -0.55
C TYR A 22 -14.70 0.26 -2.04
N MET A 23 -15.24 -0.64 -2.86
CA MET A 23 -15.29 -0.53 -4.31
C MET A 23 -16.73 -0.65 -4.81
N GLY A 24 -17.26 0.40 -5.42
CA GLY A 24 -18.67 0.48 -5.83
C GLY A 24 -19.64 0.33 -4.65
N GLY A 25 -19.26 0.85 -3.49
CA GLY A 25 -20.03 0.74 -2.24
C GLY A 25 -19.96 -0.60 -1.52
N LYS A 26 -19.17 -1.57 -2.02
CA LYS A 26 -19.00 -2.89 -1.39
C LYS A 26 -17.61 -3.07 -0.79
N LYS A 27 -17.51 -3.72 0.37
CA LYS A 27 -16.21 -4.05 1.00
C LYS A 27 -15.33 -4.83 0.02
N PHE A 28 -14.10 -4.38 -0.12
CA PHE A 28 -13.07 -5.00 -0.95
C PHE A 28 -12.04 -5.68 -0.06
N ASN A 29 -12.12 -7.00 0.04
CA ASN A 29 -11.36 -7.78 1.02
C ASN A 29 -10.00 -8.28 0.51
N GLN A 30 -9.60 -7.94 -0.72
CA GLN A 30 -8.26 -8.23 -1.22
C GLN A 30 -7.31 -7.12 -0.76
N CYS A 31 -6.90 -7.16 0.51
CA CYS A 31 -5.86 -6.30 1.02
C CYS A 31 -4.75 -7.12 1.70
N LYS A 32 -3.70 -7.40 0.93
CA LYS A 32 -2.39 -7.72 1.49
C LYS A 32 -1.66 -6.38 1.65
N MET A 33 -1.57 -5.85 2.87
CA MET A 33 -0.75 -4.65 3.10
C MET A 33 0.71 -5.05 2.92
N LEU A 34 1.38 -4.21 2.17
CA LEU A 34 2.81 -4.10 2.18
C LEU A 34 3.17 -2.84 2.96
N MET A 35 4.06 -2.97 3.94
CA MET A 35 4.65 -1.85 4.66
C MET A 35 6.16 -1.97 4.46
N LEU A 36 6.73 -1.02 3.74
CA LEU A 36 8.18 -0.95 3.54
C LEU A 36 8.77 -0.03 4.61
N ASN A 37 9.64 -0.60 5.44
CA ASN A 37 10.45 0.19 6.36
C ASN A 37 11.75 0.57 5.65
N ILE A 38 11.80 1.79 5.13
CA ILE A 38 12.98 2.32 4.43
C ILE A 38 13.96 2.86 5.47
N ILE A 39 15.20 2.43 5.42
CA ILE A 39 16.26 2.87 6.35
C ILE A 39 16.89 4.14 5.77
N PRO A 40 16.71 5.31 6.40
CA PRO A 40 17.17 6.59 5.82
C PRO A 40 18.70 6.63 5.58
N GLN A 41 19.47 5.90 6.38
CA GLN A 41 20.93 5.80 6.26
C GLN A 41 21.39 5.00 5.03
N GLN A 42 20.46 4.37 4.31
CA GLN A 42 20.72 3.58 3.10
C GLN A 42 19.92 4.12 1.90
N ALA A 43 19.62 5.43 1.88
CA ALA A 43 18.86 6.07 0.81
C ALA A 43 19.38 5.74 -0.60
N ASP A 44 20.71 5.68 -0.77
CA ASP A 44 21.38 5.34 -2.02
C ASP A 44 20.95 3.97 -2.60
N LEU A 45 20.50 3.03 -1.77
CA LEU A 45 19.99 1.72 -2.23
C LEU A 45 18.65 1.83 -2.96
N TYR A 46 17.94 2.96 -2.78
CA TYR A 46 16.60 3.18 -3.31
C TYR A 46 16.55 4.25 -4.41
N ASP A 47 17.67 4.89 -4.74
CA ASP A 47 17.73 5.98 -5.73
C ASP A 47 17.30 5.56 -7.14
N GLU A 48 17.46 4.27 -7.48
CA GLU A 48 17.10 3.72 -8.78
C GLU A 48 15.76 2.96 -8.79
N VAL A 49 15.08 2.85 -7.64
CA VAL A 49 13.82 2.13 -7.50
C VAL A 49 12.74 2.77 -8.37
N ARG A 50 12.15 1.96 -9.25
CA ARG A 50 11.10 2.42 -10.17
C ARG A 50 9.71 2.04 -9.70
N SER A 51 9.57 0.97 -8.93
CA SER A 51 8.29 0.49 -8.43
C SER A 51 8.32 0.03 -6.98
N ILE A 52 7.16 -0.01 -6.35
CA ILE A 52 7.03 -0.57 -4.99
C ILE A 52 7.38 -2.06 -4.96
N ASP A 53 7.08 -2.82 -6.01
CA ASP A 53 7.48 -4.22 -6.14
C ASP A 53 9.02 -4.36 -6.19
N GLU A 54 9.72 -3.48 -6.93
CA GLU A 54 11.20 -3.47 -6.96
C GLU A 54 11.79 -3.07 -5.60
N ALA A 55 11.20 -2.08 -4.93
CA ALA A 55 11.61 -1.66 -3.59
C ALA A 55 11.54 -2.82 -2.58
N GLU A 56 10.48 -3.62 -2.68
CA GLU A 56 10.26 -4.81 -1.87
C GLU A 56 11.31 -5.90 -2.15
N GLU A 57 11.61 -6.17 -3.43
CA GLU A 57 12.66 -7.11 -3.81
C GLU A 57 14.05 -6.70 -3.30
N ILE A 58 14.39 -5.41 -3.40
CA ILE A 58 15.67 -4.88 -2.89
C ILE A 58 15.73 -5.04 -1.37
N LEU A 59 14.66 -4.66 -0.67
CA LEU A 59 14.60 -4.82 0.78
C LEU A 59 14.79 -6.29 1.18
N GLN A 60 14.12 -7.21 0.48
CA GLN A 60 14.25 -8.64 0.70
C GLN A 60 15.70 -9.12 0.55
N LYS A 61 16.40 -8.68 -0.50
CA LYS A 61 17.82 -9.03 -0.71
C LYS A 61 18.73 -8.50 0.41
N ILE A 62 18.53 -7.25 0.86
CA ILE A 62 19.35 -6.67 1.95
C ILE A 62 19.18 -7.48 3.26
N ILE A 63 17.97 -7.96 3.53
CA ILE A 63 17.67 -8.84 4.68
C ILE A 63 18.35 -10.19 4.53
N GLU A 64 18.24 -10.81 3.35
CA GLU A 64 18.84 -12.11 3.05
C GLU A 64 20.37 -12.08 3.12
N ASP A 65 20.99 -11.01 2.65
CA ASP A 65 22.44 -10.79 2.71
C ASP A 65 22.94 -10.49 4.14
N GLY A 66 22.05 -10.42 5.13
CA GLY A 66 22.38 -10.17 6.53
C GLY A 66 22.90 -8.75 6.80
N GLN A 67 22.76 -7.83 5.84
CA GLN A 67 23.14 -6.43 6.01
C GLN A 67 22.24 -5.72 7.01
N ILE A 68 21.02 -6.23 7.19
CA ILE A 68 20.10 -5.89 8.27
C ILE A 68 19.63 -7.16 8.97
N HIS A 69 19.84 -7.24 10.29
CA HIS A 69 19.40 -8.37 11.13
C HIS A 69 17.89 -8.37 11.40
N GLU A 70 17.19 -7.30 11.01
CA GLU A 70 15.76 -7.21 11.15
C GLU A 70 15.12 -7.92 9.96
N LYS A 71 14.48 -9.06 10.21
CA LYS A 71 13.56 -9.66 9.24
C LYS A 71 12.61 -8.54 8.79
N GLY A 72 12.73 -8.08 7.55
CA GLY A 72 11.66 -7.34 6.90
C GLY A 72 10.50 -8.31 6.81
N ASN A 73 9.64 -8.23 7.82
CA ASN A 73 8.54 -9.13 7.95
C ASN A 73 7.53 -8.78 6.86
N TRP A 74 7.44 -9.64 5.86
CA TRP A 74 6.18 -9.91 5.18
C TRP A 74 5.15 -10.25 6.25
N ARG A 75 4.35 -9.24 6.63
CA ARG A 75 3.31 -9.18 7.67
C ARG A 75 3.18 -10.38 8.63
N GLN A 76 3.30 -10.08 9.93
CA GLN A 76 2.18 -10.33 10.84
C GLN A 76 1.63 -9.03 11.40
N LYS A 77 0.34 -9.03 11.74
CA LYS A 77 -0.46 -7.89 12.27
C LYS A 77 0.15 -7.22 13.51
N GLU A 78 1.12 -7.88 14.14
CA GLU A 78 1.83 -7.48 15.35
C GLU A 78 2.93 -6.42 15.08
N ASP A 79 3.26 -6.14 13.81
CA ASP A 79 4.35 -5.21 13.47
C ASP A 79 3.93 -3.72 13.43
N ALA A 80 2.64 -3.38 13.30
CA ALA A 80 2.23 -1.95 13.34
C ALA A 80 2.42 -1.32 14.72
N THR A 81 2.25 -2.12 15.80
CA THR A 81 2.55 -1.70 17.17
C THR A 81 4.05 -1.54 17.40
N LYS A 82 4.90 -2.29 16.68
CA LYS A 82 6.36 -2.14 16.72
C LYS A 82 6.83 -0.75 16.30
N TYR A 83 6.17 -0.16 15.29
CA TYR A 83 6.48 1.19 14.80
C TYR A 83 5.59 2.27 15.44
N ASN A 84 4.74 1.90 16.40
CA ASN A 84 3.84 2.80 17.13
C ASN A 84 2.94 3.65 16.19
N ILE A 85 2.54 3.07 15.05
CA ILE A 85 1.67 3.73 14.06
C ILE A 85 0.22 3.61 14.55
N THR A 86 -0.45 4.76 14.72
CA THR A 86 -1.86 4.74 15.11
C THR A 86 -2.76 4.34 13.92
N PRO A 87 -3.96 3.80 14.17
CA PRO A 87 -4.92 3.49 13.11
C PRO A 87 -5.20 4.69 12.17
N GLU A 88 -5.20 5.91 12.69
CA GLU A 88 -5.39 7.14 11.92
C GLU A 88 -4.19 7.45 11.02
N GLN A 89 -2.96 7.23 11.50
CA GLN A 89 -1.76 7.40 10.69
C GLN A 89 -1.68 6.35 9.59
N GLU A 90 -2.01 5.10 9.90
CA GLU A 90 -2.10 4.03 8.89
C GLU A 90 -3.17 4.37 7.85
N PHE A 91 -4.35 4.80 8.29
CA PHE A 91 -5.43 5.24 7.40
C PHE A 91 -5.01 6.38 6.48
N TRP A 92 -4.28 7.37 7.02
CA TRP A 92 -3.74 8.47 6.23
C TRP A 92 -2.76 7.97 5.17
N GLY A 93 -1.82 7.10 5.54
CA GLY A 93 -0.84 6.52 4.61
C GLY A 93 -1.49 5.68 3.50
N HIS A 94 -2.47 4.84 3.83
CA HIS A 94 -3.23 4.09 2.82
C HIS A 94 -3.98 5.04 1.87
N SER A 95 -4.63 6.05 2.42
CA SER A 95 -5.40 7.02 1.64
C SER A 95 -4.51 7.83 0.69
N SER A 96 -3.33 8.28 1.15
CA SER A 96 -2.39 9.00 0.30
C SER A 96 -1.81 8.12 -0.81
N ASN A 97 -1.51 6.85 -0.54
CA ASN A 97 -1.00 5.93 -1.55
C ASN A 97 -2.04 5.69 -2.66
N PHE A 98 -3.29 5.42 -2.28
CA PHE A 98 -4.37 5.26 -3.26
C PHE A 98 -4.67 6.54 -4.03
N GLN A 99 -4.62 7.70 -3.36
CA GLN A 99 -4.84 8.99 -4.01
C GLN A 99 -3.78 9.24 -5.08
N MET A 100 -2.52 9.09 -4.70
CA MET A 100 -1.39 9.32 -5.60
C MET A 100 -1.40 8.34 -6.78
N TRP A 101 -1.71 7.05 -6.53
CA TRP A 101 -1.90 6.04 -7.57
C TRP A 101 -3.01 6.42 -8.57
N TYR A 102 -4.15 6.91 -8.08
CA TYR A 102 -5.26 7.37 -8.92
C TYR A 102 -4.90 8.61 -9.76
N GLU A 103 -4.28 9.61 -9.13
CA GLU A 103 -3.87 10.87 -9.76
C GLU A 103 -2.83 10.63 -10.88
N ASN A 104 -2.00 9.61 -10.73
CA ASN A 104 -1.02 9.19 -11.72
C ASN A 104 -1.56 8.13 -12.71
N ASN A 105 -2.85 8.21 -13.04
CA ASN A 105 -3.49 7.38 -14.05
C ASN A 105 -3.35 5.88 -13.80
N TYR A 106 -3.48 5.46 -12.54
CA TYR A 106 -3.35 4.06 -12.14
C TYR A 106 -1.98 3.44 -12.43
N ASN A 107 -0.92 4.25 -12.51
CA ASN A 107 0.44 3.76 -12.72
C ASN A 107 0.77 2.66 -11.67
N THR A 108 0.96 1.44 -12.16
CA THR A 108 1.14 0.24 -11.34
C THR A 108 2.45 0.22 -10.57
N ASP A 109 3.39 1.08 -10.92
CA ASP A 109 4.66 1.22 -10.19
C ASP A 109 4.47 1.87 -8.81
N LEU A 110 3.39 2.64 -8.65
CA LEU A 110 3.11 3.49 -7.48
C LEU A 110 2.32 2.78 -6.38
N LEU A 111 1.79 1.59 -6.70
CA LEU A 111 1.04 0.75 -5.76
C LEU A 111 1.37 -0.71 -6.07
N HIS A 112 1.88 -1.41 -5.06
CA HIS A 112 2.31 -2.80 -5.19
C HIS A 112 1.31 -3.69 -5.94
N SER A 113 1.82 -4.58 -6.81
CA SER A 113 1.04 -5.47 -7.69
C SER A 113 -0.10 -6.24 -7.00
N ASN A 114 0.15 -6.78 -5.81
CA ASN A 114 -0.84 -7.47 -4.96
C ASN A 114 -2.06 -6.61 -4.57
N MET A 115 -2.02 -5.30 -4.78
CA MET A 115 -3.15 -4.39 -4.59
C MET A 115 -3.59 -3.75 -5.91
N SER A 116 -2.66 -3.23 -6.71
CA SER A 116 -2.99 -2.49 -7.94
C SER A 116 -3.75 -3.37 -8.95
N PHE A 117 -3.32 -4.61 -9.20
CA PHE A 117 -4.00 -5.49 -10.17
C PHE A 117 -5.40 -5.93 -9.72
N PRO A 118 -5.61 -6.40 -8.48
CA PRO A 118 -6.94 -6.60 -7.92
C PRO A 118 -7.90 -5.42 -8.06
N VAL A 119 -7.42 -4.23 -7.71
CA VAL A 119 -8.23 -3.01 -7.74
C VAL A 119 -8.56 -2.63 -9.18
N LEU A 120 -7.60 -2.66 -10.10
CA LEU A 120 -7.82 -2.44 -11.53
C LEU A 120 -8.86 -3.41 -12.11
N SER A 121 -8.69 -4.71 -11.85
CA SER A 121 -9.64 -5.73 -12.29
C SER A 121 -11.06 -5.42 -11.80
N LYS A 122 -11.19 -4.93 -10.57
CA LYS A 122 -12.49 -4.55 -10.00
C LYS A 122 -13.03 -3.25 -10.57
N LEU A 123 -12.20 -2.26 -10.86
CA LEU A 123 -12.59 -1.00 -11.50
C LEU A 123 -13.17 -1.24 -12.91
N VAL A 124 -12.52 -2.10 -13.71
CA VAL A 124 -13.02 -2.51 -15.04
C VAL A 124 -14.41 -3.14 -14.92
N GLN A 125 -14.63 -4.02 -13.94
CA GLN A 125 -15.96 -4.61 -13.69
C GLN A 125 -17.02 -3.58 -13.27
N LEU A 126 -16.61 -2.46 -12.67
CA LEU A 126 -17.48 -1.35 -12.27
C LEU A 126 -17.68 -0.32 -13.39
N GLY A 127 -17.06 -0.54 -14.55
CA GLY A 127 -17.19 0.31 -15.74
C GLY A 127 -16.29 1.55 -15.72
N ASP A 128 -15.18 1.53 -14.97
CA ASP A 128 -14.14 2.53 -15.15
C ASP A 128 -13.39 2.26 -16.46
N LEU A 129 -13.48 3.18 -17.40
CA LEU A 129 -12.86 3.06 -18.73
C LEU A 129 -11.38 3.43 -18.75
N LYS A 130 -10.89 4.05 -17.67
CA LYS A 130 -9.50 4.47 -17.52
C LYS A 130 -8.64 3.36 -16.91
N ALA A 131 -9.25 2.43 -16.19
CA ALA A 131 -8.63 1.24 -15.61
C ALA A 131 -8.50 0.13 -16.64
#